data_AF-A0A1V9BDX0-F1
#
_entry.id   AF-A0A1V9BDX0-F1
#
_cell.length_a   1.000
_cell.length_b   1.000
_cell.length_c   1.000
_cell.angle_alpha   90.00
_cell.angle_beta   90.00
_cell.angle_gamma   90.00
#
_symmetry.space_group_name_H-M   'P 1'
#
loop_
_entity.id
_entity.type
_entity.pdbx_description
1 polymer ?
#
loop_
_entity_poly.entity_id
_entity_poly.type
_entity_poly.pdbx_seq_one_letter_code
_entity_poly.pdbx_strand_id
1 'polypeptide(L)' 'MDTRKKKEKVQKAFKEGLEYRVALPFCYTWMARTEKEYEAYATGYIKIVHPEFKVIGVDREKQVVICVKEDKMP' A
#
# COMPACT_ATOMS: atom_id res chain seq x y z
N MET A 1 13.24 0.87 27.16
CA MET A 1 11.82 1.22 26.90
C MET A 1 11.54 1.16 25.40
N ASP A 2 10.68 0.21 25.02
CA ASP A 2 9.69 0.22 23.93
C ASP A 2 9.94 0.24 22.41
N THR A 3 11.16 0.20 21.87
CA THR A 3 11.30 0.13 20.40
C THR A 3 11.48 -1.28 19.83
N ARG A 4 12.06 -2.23 20.59
CA ARG A 4 12.32 -3.60 20.10
C ARG A 4 11.06 -4.48 20.05
N LYS A 5 10.16 -4.37 21.04
CA LYS A 5 8.87 -5.10 21.06
C LYS A 5 7.95 -4.72 19.90
N LYS A 6 8.01 -3.47 19.42
CA LYS A 6 7.17 -3.00 18.31
C LYS A 6 7.63 -3.60 16.96
N LYS A 7 8.94 -3.64 16.69
CA LYS A 7 9.51 -4.26 15.48
C LYS A 7 9.26 -5.78 15.41
N GLU A 8 9.29 -6.47 16.55
CA GLU A 8 9.06 -7.92 16.61
C GLU A 8 7.58 -8.28 16.41
N LYS A 9 6.65 -7.45 16.90
CA LYS A 9 5.21 -7.58 16.59
C LYS A 9 4.87 -7.31 15.12
N VAL A 10 5.51 -6.32 14.50
CA VAL A 10 5.34 -6.01 13.07
C VAL A 10 5.81 -7.18 12.19
N GLN A 11 6.92 -7.83 12.55
CA GLN A 11 7.43 -9.01 11.83
C GLN A 11 6.63 -10.30 12.09
N LYS A 12 5.87 -10.39 13.19
CA LYS A 12 4.99 -11.54 13.47
C LYS A 12 3.58 -11.42 12.87
N ALA A 13 3.19 -10.23 12.41
CA ALA A 13 1.97 -10.01 11.63
C ALA A 13 2.16 -10.34 10.13
N PHE A 14 3.37 -10.79 9.75
CA PHE A 14 3.78 -11.32 8.45
C PHE A 14 3.18 -12.73 8.22
N LYS A 15 1.88 -12.88 8.48
CA LYS A 15 1.14 -14.12 8.32
C LYS A 15 0.32 -14.01 7.04
N GLU A 16 0.89 -14.52 5.95
CA GLU A 16 0.21 -15.13 4.81
C GLU A 16 -1.13 -14.52 4.38
N GLY A 17 -1.12 -13.26 3.99
CA GLY A 17 -2.00 -12.76 2.94
C GLY A 17 -1.09 -12.16 1.89
N LEU A 18 -1.09 -12.65 0.65
CA LEU A 18 -0.13 -12.21 -0.38
C LEU A 18 -0.09 -10.67 -0.42
N GLU A 19 1.02 -10.08 0.02
CA GLU A 19 1.28 -8.66 -0.17
C GLU A 19 1.66 -8.46 -1.63
N TYR A 20 0.85 -7.68 -2.34
CA TYR A 20 1.09 -7.31 -3.73
C TYR A 20 1.68 -5.90 -3.77
N ARG A 21 2.69 -5.73 -4.62
CA ARG A 21 3.23 -4.41 -4.94
C ARG A 21 2.74 -4.02 -6.31
N VAL A 22 1.96 -2.93 -6.38
CA VAL A 22 1.42 -2.41 -7.63
C VAL A 22 2.18 -1.13 -7.97
N ALA A 23 2.79 -1.10 -9.16
CA ALA A 23 3.45 0.10 -9.66
C ALA A 23 2.43 1.20 -9.95
N LEU A 24 2.76 2.43 -9.56
CA LEU A 24 1.93 3.60 -9.84
C LEU A 24 2.36 4.30 -11.13
N PRO A 25 1.41 4.96 -11.82
CA PRO A 25 1.73 5.86 -12.91
C PRO A 25 2.73 6.94 -12.47
N PHE A 26 3.82 7.09 -13.23
CA PHE A 26 4.87 8.06 -12.94
C PHE A 26 4.34 9.51 -12.88
N CYS A 27 3.30 9.81 -13.68
CA CYS A 27 2.69 11.13 -13.74
C CYS A 27 2.14 11.63 -12.40
N TYR A 28 1.77 10.74 -11.47
CA TYR A 28 1.29 11.12 -10.14
C TYR A 28 2.34 11.86 -9.31
N THR A 29 3.63 11.58 -9.55
CA THR A 29 4.73 12.28 -8.87
C THR A 29 4.77 13.77 -9.22
N TRP A 30 4.37 14.14 -10.44
CA TRP A 30 4.33 15.54 -10.88
C TRP A 30 2.99 16.21 -10.64
N MET A 31 1.90 15.45 -10.72
CA MET A 31 0.55 15.96 -10.48
C MET A 31 0.30 16.25 -9.00
N ALA A 32 0.76 15.38 -8.10
CA ALA A 32 0.56 15.55 -6.67
C ALA A 32 1.47 16.65 -6.12
N ARG A 33 0.87 17.72 -5.60
CA ARG A 33 1.61 18.81 -4.96
C ARG A 33 1.99 18.49 -3.52
N THR A 34 1.20 17.64 -2.88
CA THR A 34 1.40 17.17 -1.50
C THR A 34 1.46 15.65 -1.43
N GLU A 35 2.03 15.12 -0.34
CA GLU A 35 2.06 13.69 -0.09
C GLU A 35 0.66 13.09 0.04
N LYS A 36 -0.27 13.82 0.68
CA LYS A 36 -1.67 13.41 0.81
C LYS A 36 -2.38 13.28 -0.54
N GLU A 37 -2.11 14.18 -1.48
CA GLU A 37 -2.64 14.08 -2.84
C GLU A 37 -2.09 12.85 -3.56
N TYR A 38 -0.80 12.55 -3.38
CA TYR A 38 -0.18 11.35 -3.95
C TYR A 38 -0.82 10.08 -3.42
N GLU A 39 -1.02 9.98 -2.09
CA GLU A 39 -1.71 8.87 -1.45
C GLU A 39 -3.15 8.72 -1.92
N ALA A 40 -3.86 9.84 -2.14
CA ALA A 40 -5.22 9.83 -2.67
C ALA A 40 -5.27 9.31 -4.11
N TYR A 41 -4.36 9.74 -4.99
CA TYR A 41 -4.25 9.22 -6.35
C TYR A 41 -3.90 7.74 -6.37
N ALA A 42 -2.92 7.33 -5.56
CA ALA A 42 -2.52 5.94 -5.41
C ALA A 42 -3.68 5.05 -4.96
N THR A 43 -4.39 5.47 -3.92
CA THR A 43 -5.54 4.73 -3.38
C THR A 43 -6.70 4.67 -4.39
N GLY A 44 -6.98 5.78 -5.06
CA GLY A 44 -8.02 5.85 -6.09
C GLY A 44 -7.73 4.94 -7.28
N TYR A 45 -6.48 4.95 -7.76
CA TYR A 45 -6.02 4.08 -8.84
C TYR A 45 -6.23 2.60 -8.52
N ILE A 46 -5.78 2.16 -7.34
CA ILE A 46 -5.96 0.76 -6.92
C ILE A 46 -7.43 0.39 -6.80
N LYS A 47 -8.28 1.24 -6.20
CA LYS A 47 -9.72 0.96 -6.10
C LYS A 47 -10.41 0.78 -7.45
N ILE A 48 -9.93 1.48 -8.49
CA ILE A 48 -10.51 1.42 -9.84
C ILE A 48 -9.96 0.22 -10.62
N VAL A 49 -8.65 0.01 -10.58
CA VAL A 49 -7.95 -0.98 -11.43
C VAL A 49 -7.93 -2.37 -10.78
N HIS A 50 -7.83 -2.42 -9.45
CA HIS A 50 -7.74 -3.65 -8.68
C HIS A 50 -8.68 -3.60 -7.46
N PRO A 51 -10.00 -3.67 -7.67
CA PRO A 51 -10.99 -3.57 -6.59
C PRO A 51 -10.89 -4.71 -5.57
N GLU A 52 -10.22 -5.83 -5.88
CA GLU A 52 -9.96 -6.93 -4.94
C GLU A 52 -8.81 -6.64 -3.96
N PHE A 53 -8.09 -5.55 -4.17
CA PHE A 53 -6.92 -5.18 -3.37
C PHE A 53 -7.26 -4.08 -2.37
N LYS A 54 -6.87 -4.33 -1.12
CA LYS A 54 -6.89 -3.34 -0.05
C LYS A 54 -5.51 -2.71 0.08
N VAL A 55 -5.46 -1.39 -0.03
CA VAL A 55 -4.23 -0.62 0.16
C VAL A 55 -3.84 -0.64 1.64
N ILE A 56 -2.61 -1.06 1.94
CA ILE A 56 -2.05 -1.07 3.29
C ILE A 56 -0.88 -0.08 3.45
N GLY A 57 -0.30 0.39 2.34
CA GLY A 57 0.72 1.42 2.37
C GLY A 57 1.06 1.93 0.97
N VAL A 58 1.66 3.11 0.92
CA VAL A 58 2.14 3.73 -0.32
C VAL A 58 3.61 4.08 -0.13
N ASP A 59 4.47 3.59 -1.02
CA ASP A 59 5.90 3.91 -1.07
C ASP A 59 6.14 4.83 -2.26
N ARG A 60 6.28 6.13 -1.98
CA ARG A 60 6.46 7.18 -2.99
C ARG A 60 7.84 7.12 -3.65
N GLU A 61 8.88 6.77 -2.90
CA GLU A 61 10.25 6.70 -3.43
C GLU A 61 10.38 5.58 -4.46
N LYS A 62 9.73 4.43 -4.19
CA LYS A 62 9.68 3.30 -5.11
C LYS A 62 8.50 3.35 -6.08
N GLN A 63 7.61 4.33 -5.94
CA GLN A 63 6.40 4.52 -6.75
C GLN A 63 5.51 3.26 -6.78
N VAL A 64 5.34 2.61 -5.63
CA VAL A 64 4.52 1.41 -5.49
C VAL A 64 3.48 1.56 -4.40
N VAL A 65 2.32 0.96 -4.61
CA VAL A 65 1.34 0.71 -3.56
C VAL A 65 1.52 -0.70 -3.06
N ILE A 66 1.53 -0.84 -1.74
CA ILE A 66 1.53 -2.13 -1.07
C ILE A 66 0.07 -2.45 -0.74
N CYS A 67 -0.39 -3.57 -1.27
CA CYS A 67 -1.76 -4.03 -1.16
C CYS A 67 -1.81 -5.43 -0.57
N VAL A 68 -2.93 -5.78 0.05
CA VAL A 68 -3.28 -7.17 0.35
C VAL A 68 -4.51 -7.55 -0.46
N LYS A 69 -4.54 -8.77 -0.98
CA LYS A 69 -5.77 -9.31 -1.57
C LYS A 69 -6.69 -9.71 -0.44
N GLU A 70 -7.83 -9.06 -0.33
CA GLU A 70 -8.92 -9.57 0.50
C GLU A 70 -9.51 -10.74 -0.30
N ASP A 71 -9.08 -11.96 0.02
CA ASP A 71 -9.76 -13.16 -0.45
C ASP A 71 -11.18 -13.06 0.11
N LYS A 72 -12.13 -12.65 -0.74
CA LYS A 72 -13.54 -12.92 -0.50
C LYS A 72 -13.70 -14.43 -0.55
N MET A 73 -13.38 -15.08 0.56
CA MET A 73 -13.76 -16.46 0.78
C MET A 73 -15.30 -16.47 0.77
N PRO A 74 -15.92 -17.25 -0.15
CA PRO A 74 -17.37 -17.32 -0.28
C PRO A 74 -18.07 -17.87 0.96
#